data_AF-A0A9P8DVD2-F1
#
_entry.id   AF-A0A9P8DVD2-F1
#
_cell.length_a   1.000
_cell.length_b   1.000
_cell.length_c   1.000
_cell.angle_alpha   90.00
_cell.angle_beta   90.00
_cell.angle_gamma   90.00
#
_symmetry.space_group_name_H-M   'P 1'
#
loop_
_entity.id
_entity.type
_entity.pdbx_description
1 polymer ?
#
loop_
_entity_poly.entity_id
_entity_poly.type
_entity_poly.pdbx_seq_one_letter_code
_entity_poly.pdbx_strand_id
1 'polypeptide(L)'
;PWQHRQYVCNNVKQYSGADKWTFVGEWSAAMTDCAAALNGYGIGARYDGTYPGSSYVGSCASINYIDQWSQTLKDDTRGYIEAQMEAFEANTIGWIFWNFKTEASPEWDAFRLIDAGVFPQPLTSRKFSQICSS
;
A
#
# COMPACT_ATOMS: atom_id res chain seq x y z
N PRO A 1 4.55 -7.45 -6.78
CA PRO A 1 5.03 -6.04 -6.62
C PRO A 1 4.93 -5.17 -7.88
N TRP A 2 5.59 -5.51 -8.99
CA TRP A 2 5.57 -4.69 -10.21
C TRP A 2 4.16 -4.50 -10.78
N GLN A 3 3.35 -5.57 -10.85
CA GLN A 3 1.97 -5.50 -11.33
C GLN A 3 1.10 -4.54 -10.49
N HIS A 4 1.30 -4.45 -9.17
CA HIS A 4 0.59 -3.48 -8.32
C HIS A 4 0.92 -2.04 -8.71
N ARG A 5 2.21 -1.75 -8.95
CA ARG A 5 2.66 -0.42 -9.39
C ARG A 5 2.05 -0.05 -10.74
N GLN A 6 2.07 -0.98 -11.70
CA GLN A 6 1.46 -0.76 -13.01
C GLN A 6 -0.05 -0.55 -12.92
N TYR A 7 -0.73 -1.30 -12.04
CA TYR A 7 -2.16 -1.13 -11.84
C TYR A 7 -2.50 0.28 -11.36
N VAL A 8 -1.71 0.84 -10.44
CA VAL A 8 -1.85 2.24 -9.99
C VAL A 8 -1.73 3.19 -11.18
N CYS A 9 -0.65 3.07 -11.97
CA CYS A 9 -0.40 3.96 -13.09
C CYS A 9 -1.48 3.87 -14.18
N ASN A 10 -1.98 2.66 -14.47
CA ASN A 10 -2.97 2.43 -15.51
C ASN A 10 -4.38 2.92 -15.11
N ASN A 11 -4.71 2.92 -13.82
CA ASN A 11 -6.03 3.31 -13.34
C ASN A 11 -6.11 4.77 -12.87
N VAL A 12 -5.01 5.51 -12.87
CA VAL A 12 -4.96 6.86 -12.31
C VAL A 12 -5.96 7.83 -12.96
N LYS A 13 -6.27 7.63 -14.24
CA LYS A 13 -7.27 8.42 -14.98
C LYS A 13 -8.69 8.27 -14.45
N GLN A 14 -8.99 7.23 -13.67
CA GLN A 14 -10.28 7.05 -13.02
C GLN A 14 -10.52 8.05 -11.88
N TYR A 15 -9.45 8.65 -11.35
CA TYR A 15 -9.54 9.62 -10.26
C TYR A 15 -9.70 11.07 -10.76
N SER A 16 -9.51 11.31 -12.07
CA SER A 16 -9.65 12.61 -12.70
C SER A 16 -10.87 12.68 -13.62
N GLY A 17 -11.37 13.88 -13.90
CA GLY A 17 -12.48 14.10 -14.83
C GLY A 17 -13.88 14.24 -14.21
N ALA A 18 -13.98 14.27 -12.87
CA ALA A 18 -15.19 14.74 -12.21
C ALA A 18 -15.38 16.26 -12.40
N ASP A 19 -16.61 16.75 -12.26
CA ASP A 19 -16.94 18.18 -12.30
C ASP A 19 -16.45 18.93 -11.04
N LYS A 20 -16.09 18.20 -9.98
CA LYS A 20 -15.55 18.71 -8.72
C LYS A 20 -14.13 18.22 -8.47
N TRP A 21 -13.41 18.92 -7.60
CA TRP A 21 -12.10 18.46 -7.13
C TRP A 21 -12.21 17.13 -6.41
N THR A 22 -11.32 16.22 -6.78
CA THR A 22 -11.19 14.90 -6.18
C THR A 22 -9.88 14.82 -5.42
N PHE A 23 -9.86 13.99 -4.39
CA PHE A 23 -8.66 13.54 -3.66
C PHE A 23 -8.85 12.08 -3.30
N VAL A 24 -7.75 11.34 -3.07
CA VAL A 24 -7.82 9.94 -2.65
C VAL A 24 -7.98 9.88 -1.13
N GLY A 25 -9.21 9.66 -0.67
CA GLY A 25 -9.56 9.70 0.74
C GLY A 25 -8.99 8.55 1.58
N GLU A 26 -8.73 7.39 0.97
CA GLU A 26 -8.16 6.22 1.65
C GLU A 26 -7.32 5.41 0.68
N TRP A 27 -6.15 5.00 1.15
CA TRP A 27 -5.22 4.06 0.50
C TRP A 27 -4.21 3.57 1.54
N SER A 28 -3.48 2.50 1.26
CA SER A 28 -2.48 1.95 2.20
C SER A 28 -1.25 1.42 1.49
N ALA A 29 -0.29 0.89 2.26
CA ALA A 29 0.89 0.22 1.74
C ALA A 29 0.65 -1.29 1.48
N ALA A 30 -0.55 -1.78 1.81
CA ALA A 30 -0.86 -3.20 1.80
C ALA A 30 -0.82 -3.79 0.38
N MET A 31 -0.04 -4.85 0.21
CA MET A 31 -0.09 -5.72 -0.97
C MET A 31 -0.65 -7.10 -0.64
N THR A 32 -1.05 -7.30 0.62
CA THR A 32 -1.71 -8.50 1.13
C THR A 32 -2.96 -8.14 1.91
N ASP A 33 -3.80 -9.13 2.22
CA ASP A 33 -4.88 -9.01 3.18
C ASP A 33 -4.57 -9.75 4.51
N CYS A 34 -3.29 -9.81 4.89
CA CYS A 34 -2.80 -10.56 6.06
C CYS A 34 -2.99 -9.88 7.42
N ALA A 35 -3.39 -8.61 7.45
CA ALA A 35 -3.63 -7.91 8.69
C ALA A 35 -4.76 -8.61 9.49
N ALA A 36 -4.53 -8.81 10.79
CA ALA A 36 -5.47 -9.53 11.64
C ALA A 36 -6.86 -8.88 11.59
N ALA A 37 -7.89 -9.70 11.35
CA ALA A 37 -9.28 -9.28 11.23
C ALA A 37 -9.56 -8.20 10.17
N LEU A 38 -8.66 -7.99 9.19
CA LEU A 38 -8.91 -7.09 8.05
C LEU A 38 -10.16 -7.49 7.26
N ASN A 39 -10.34 -8.80 7.06
CA ASN A 39 -11.54 -9.37 6.43
C ASN A 39 -12.69 -9.61 7.42
N GLY A 40 -12.54 -9.22 8.68
CA GLY A 40 -13.49 -9.44 9.78
C GLY A 40 -12.97 -10.41 10.85
N TYR A 41 -13.56 -10.35 12.04
CA TYR A 41 -13.16 -11.18 13.18
C TYR A 41 -13.42 -12.66 12.91
N GLY A 42 -12.40 -13.51 13.14
CA GLY A 42 -12.47 -14.95 12.87
C GLY A 42 -12.42 -15.32 11.38
N ILE A 43 -12.17 -14.36 10.49
CA ILE A 43 -12.08 -14.56 9.05
C ILE A 43 -10.61 -14.51 8.62
N GLY A 44 -10.19 -15.49 7.81
CA GLY A 44 -8.82 -15.60 7.31
C GLY A 44 -8.45 -14.59 6.22
N ALA A 45 -7.26 -14.75 5.66
CA ALA A 45 -6.73 -13.95 4.55
C ALA A 45 -6.82 -14.72 3.22
N ARG A 46 -7.07 -14.00 2.13
CA ARG A 46 -7.02 -14.61 0.79
C ARG A 46 -5.59 -14.93 0.40
N TYR A 47 -4.64 -14.09 0.83
CA TYR A 47 -3.24 -14.21 0.47
C TYR A 47 -2.62 -15.56 0.85
N ASP A 48 -2.92 -16.08 2.04
CA ASP A 48 -2.43 -17.38 2.52
C ASP A 48 -3.45 -18.53 2.37
N GLY A 49 -4.54 -18.29 1.65
CA GLY A 49 -5.54 -19.32 1.37
C GLY A 49 -6.46 -19.66 2.56
N THR A 50 -6.38 -18.95 3.69
CA THR A 50 -7.22 -19.23 4.87
C THR A 50 -8.63 -18.64 4.77
N TYR A 51 -8.86 -17.70 3.85
CA TYR A 51 -10.19 -17.20 3.52
C TYR A 51 -10.97 -18.23 2.64
N PRO A 52 -12.24 -18.53 2.93
CA PRO A 52 -13.02 -19.51 2.17
C PRO A 52 -13.07 -19.23 0.65
N GLY A 53 -12.69 -20.22 -0.16
CA GLY A 53 -12.69 -20.11 -1.62
C GLY A 53 -11.50 -19.35 -2.22
N SER A 54 -10.48 -19.02 -1.41
CA SER A 54 -9.23 -18.45 -1.90
C SER A 54 -8.19 -19.52 -2.22
N SER A 55 -7.23 -19.18 -3.09
CA SER A 55 -6.06 -20.01 -3.41
C SER A 55 -4.81 -19.36 -2.80
N TYR A 56 -3.91 -20.18 -2.28
CA TYR A 56 -2.66 -19.72 -1.69
C TYR A 56 -1.81 -18.91 -2.68
N VAL A 57 -1.38 -17.72 -2.26
CA VAL A 57 -0.43 -16.86 -2.98
C VAL A 57 0.91 -16.80 -2.24
N GLY A 58 0.87 -16.63 -0.92
CA GLY A 58 2.06 -16.50 -0.07
C GLY A 58 1.72 -16.59 1.41
N SER A 59 2.73 -16.56 2.28
CA SER A 59 2.52 -16.70 3.73
C SER A 59 2.29 -15.36 4.41
N CYS A 60 1.33 -15.30 5.32
CA CYS A 60 1.09 -14.16 6.19
C CYS A 60 2.01 -14.10 7.44
N ALA A 61 2.89 -15.09 7.64
CA ALA A 61 3.60 -15.29 8.91
C ALA A 61 4.44 -14.09 9.38
N SER A 62 5.10 -13.38 8.45
CA SER A 62 5.97 -12.24 8.77
C SER A 62 5.35 -10.87 8.45
N ILE A 63 4.19 -10.83 7.79
CA ILE A 63 3.63 -9.57 7.26
C ILE A 63 3.26 -8.60 8.38
N ASN A 64 2.78 -9.09 9.52
CA ASN A 64 2.42 -8.26 10.67
C ASN A 64 3.63 -7.80 11.53
N TYR A 65 4.85 -8.20 11.16
CA TYR A 65 6.09 -7.94 11.91
C TYR A 65 7.13 -7.27 11.01
N ILE A 66 7.12 -5.93 10.96
CA ILE A 66 7.96 -5.13 10.03
C ILE A 66 9.47 -5.31 10.23
N ASP A 67 9.88 -5.71 11.43
CA ASP A 67 11.24 -6.08 11.79
C ASP A 67 11.69 -7.38 11.11
N GLN A 68 10.75 -8.26 10.77
CA GLN A 68 10.98 -9.50 10.03
C GLN A 68 10.86 -9.33 8.51
N TRP A 69 10.50 -8.15 8.01
CA TRP A 69 10.41 -7.91 6.57
C TRP A 69 11.80 -7.94 5.93
N SER A 70 11.93 -8.73 4.87
CA SER A 70 13.14 -8.70 4.04
C SER A 70 13.33 -7.31 3.42
N GLN A 71 14.58 -6.98 3.08
CA GLN A 71 14.85 -5.72 2.39
C GLN A 71 14.08 -5.62 1.07
N THR A 72 13.91 -6.74 0.36
CA THR A 72 13.10 -6.82 -0.86
C THR A 72 11.65 -6.43 -0.61
N LEU A 73 11.01 -6.95 0.45
CA LEU A 73 9.62 -6.59 0.78
C LEU A 73 9.50 -5.09 1.14
N LYS A 74 10.47 -4.56 1.89
CA LYS A 74 10.52 -3.12 2.22
C LYS A 74 10.65 -2.26 0.97
N ASP A 75 11.55 -2.62 0.07
CA ASP A 75 11.77 -1.92 -1.20
C ASP A 75 10.59 -2.05 -2.15
N ASP A 76 9.95 -3.22 -2.19
CA ASP A 76 8.76 -3.47 -2.97
C ASP A 76 7.59 -2.59 -2.53
N THR A 77 7.37 -2.53 -1.21
CA THR A 77 6.35 -1.69 -0.56
C THR A 77 6.65 -0.21 -0.72
N ARG A 78 7.92 0.21 -0.55
CA ARG A 78 8.36 1.59 -0.78
C ARG A 78 8.02 2.05 -2.20
N GLY A 79 8.33 1.24 -3.21
CA GLY A 79 7.98 1.58 -4.59
C GLY A 79 6.47 1.56 -4.85
N TYR A 80 5.69 0.75 -4.13
CA TYR A 80 4.23 0.80 -4.24
C TYR A 80 3.65 2.10 -3.65
N ILE A 81 4.16 2.53 -2.49
CA ILE A 81 3.81 3.81 -1.86
C ILE A 81 4.16 4.98 -2.79
N GLU A 82 5.38 5.02 -3.32
CA GLU A 82 5.84 6.09 -4.22
C GLU A 82 4.97 6.19 -5.48
N ALA A 83 4.61 5.05 -6.09
CA ALA A 83 3.74 5.02 -7.26
C ALA A 83 2.36 5.59 -6.97
N GLN A 84 1.77 5.23 -5.83
CA GLN A 84 0.47 5.75 -5.39
C GLN A 84 0.54 7.26 -5.16
N MET A 85 1.53 7.74 -4.41
CA MET A 85 1.70 9.18 -4.15
C MET A 85 1.88 9.98 -5.45
N GLU A 86 2.77 9.55 -6.34
CA GLU A 86 2.99 10.18 -7.65
C GLU A 86 1.70 10.24 -8.47
N ALA A 87 0.98 9.13 -8.55
CA ALA A 87 -0.26 9.02 -9.31
C ALA A 87 -1.35 9.95 -8.74
N PHE A 88 -1.54 9.95 -7.42
CA PHE A 88 -2.57 10.72 -6.75
C PHE A 88 -2.29 12.23 -6.80
N GLU A 89 -1.05 12.65 -6.56
CA GLU A 89 -0.63 14.06 -6.64
C GLU A 89 -0.69 14.61 -8.07
N ALA A 90 -0.47 13.77 -9.08
CA ALA A 90 -0.53 14.21 -10.49
C ALA A 90 -1.96 14.33 -11.05
N ASN A 91 -2.95 13.63 -10.48
CA ASN A 91 -4.28 13.50 -11.07
C ASN A 91 -5.42 13.96 -10.16
N THR A 92 -5.15 14.22 -8.89
CA THR A 92 -6.09 14.68 -7.88
C THR A 92 -5.44 15.77 -7.03
N ILE A 93 -6.16 16.39 -6.10
CA ILE A 93 -5.58 17.43 -5.23
C ILE A 93 -4.74 16.86 -4.08
N GLY A 94 -4.63 15.54 -3.95
CA GLY A 94 -3.83 14.88 -2.92
C GLY A 94 -4.47 13.60 -2.39
N TRP A 95 -4.03 13.19 -1.22
CA TRP A 95 -4.36 11.88 -0.67
C TRP A 95 -4.35 11.87 0.86
N ILE A 96 -5.05 10.91 1.45
CA ILE A 96 -5.07 10.64 2.90
C ILE A 96 -4.79 9.15 3.10
N PHE A 97 -3.69 8.83 3.78
CA PHE A 97 -3.29 7.45 4.04
C PHE A 97 -4.17 6.83 5.13
N TRP A 98 -4.69 5.64 4.87
CA TRP A 98 -5.36 4.80 5.85
C TRP A 98 -4.34 3.81 6.46
N ASN A 99 -3.90 3.99 7.70
CA ASN A 99 -4.26 5.02 8.68
C ASN A 99 -3.00 5.54 9.39
N PHE A 100 -3.16 6.51 10.29
CA PHE A 100 -2.04 7.09 11.04
C PHE A 100 -1.31 6.05 11.92
N LYS A 101 -2.04 5.10 12.55
CA LYS A 101 -1.44 4.02 13.34
C LYS A 101 -2.34 2.80 13.45
N THR A 102 -1.74 1.67 13.83
CA THR A 102 -2.41 0.43 14.26
C THR A 102 -1.70 -0.17 15.48
N GLU A 103 -2.33 -1.16 16.12
CA GLU A 103 -1.69 -1.92 17.20
C GLU A 103 -0.63 -2.91 16.68
N ALA A 104 -0.86 -3.53 15.51
CA ALA A 104 -0.02 -4.62 15.01
C ALA A 104 -0.12 -4.89 13.48
N SER A 105 -0.31 -3.86 12.64
CA SER A 105 -0.50 -4.03 11.18
C SER A 105 0.32 -3.03 10.37
N PRO A 106 1.62 -3.30 10.13
CA PRO A 106 2.53 -2.33 9.51
C PRO A 106 2.13 -1.86 8.11
N GLU A 107 1.52 -2.72 7.29
CA GLU A 107 1.01 -2.32 5.95
C GLU A 107 -0.05 -1.20 6.00
N TRP A 108 -0.67 -0.98 7.18
CA TRP A 108 -1.76 -0.04 7.43
C TRP A 108 -1.38 1.06 8.44
N ASP A 109 -0.09 1.16 8.80
CA ASP A 109 0.42 2.04 9.87
C ASP A 109 1.47 3.01 9.32
N ALA A 110 1.06 4.25 9.09
CA ALA A 110 1.94 5.27 8.54
C ALA A 110 3.19 5.49 9.41
N PHE A 111 3.05 5.53 10.73
CA PHE A 111 4.19 5.77 11.63
C PHE A 111 5.20 4.64 11.59
N ARG A 112 4.76 3.37 11.64
CA ARG A 112 5.68 2.23 11.52
C ARG A 112 6.40 2.20 10.18
N LEU A 113 5.70 2.53 9.09
CA LEU A 113 6.31 2.57 7.76
C LEU A 113 7.34 3.71 7.67
N ILE A 114 7.06 4.88 8.25
CA ILE A 114 8.01 6.01 8.33
C ILE A 114 9.24 5.61 9.15
N ASP A 115 9.05 5.07 10.36
CA ASP A 115 10.13 4.67 11.27
C ASP A 115 11.03 3.59 10.66
N ALA A 116 10.45 2.68 9.86
CA ALA A 116 11.19 1.65 9.14
C ALA A 116 11.83 2.12 7.83
N GLY A 117 11.67 3.39 7.44
CA GLY A 117 12.16 3.95 6.17
C GLY A 117 11.41 3.47 4.91
N VAL A 118 10.27 2.80 5.09
CA VAL A 118 9.43 2.26 4.01
C VAL A 118 8.49 3.33 3.45
N PHE A 119 8.03 4.29 4.25
CA PHE A 119 7.30 5.47 3.76
C PHE A 119 8.30 6.62 3.49
N PRO A 120 8.12 7.43 2.43
CA PRO A 120 8.92 8.63 2.20
C PRO A 120 8.95 9.61 3.39
N GLN A 121 10.15 10.03 3.82
CA GLN A 121 10.35 11.14 4.75
C GLN A 121 11.64 11.89 4.35
N PRO A 122 11.60 13.17 3.91
CA PRO A 122 10.40 13.98 3.65
C PRO A 122 9.44 13.30 2.67
N LEU A 123 8.15 13.64 2.73
CA LEU A 123 7.11 13.02 1.89
C LEU A 123 7.39 13.14 0.37
N THR A 124 8.21 14.12 -0.01
CA THR A 124 8.67 14.34 -1.40
C THR A 124 9.88 13.48 -1.80
N SER A 125 10.46 12.72 -0.87
CA SER A 125 11.57 11.80 -1.13
C SER A 125 11.12 10.68 -2.07
N ARG A 126 11.95 10.36 -3.05
CA ARG A 126 11.79 9.20 -3.94
C ARG A 126 13.08 8.38 -3.95
N LYS A 127 12.96 7.09 -3.67
CA LYS A 127 14.05 6.11 -3.72
C LYS A 127 14.12 5.47 -5.10
N PHE A 128 12.98 5.25 -5.74
CA PHE A 128 12.89 4.70 -7.09
C PHE A 128 12.63 5.81 -8.10
N SER A 129 13.18 5.68 -9.31
CA SER A 129 12.86 6.58 -10.42
C SER A 129 11.36 6.55 -10.71
N GLN A 130 10.85 7.64 -11.30
CA GLN A 130 9.43 7.84 -11.63
C GLN A 130 8.77 6.53 -12.11
N ILE A 131 7.76 6.10 -11.36
CA ILE A 131 7.21 4.74 -11.48
C ILE A 131 6.11 4.71 -12.54
N CYS A 132 5.35 5.80 -12.64
CA CYS A 132 4.37 6.01 -13.69
C CYS A 132 5.00 6.84 -14.82
N SER A 133 5.32 6.18 -15.93
CA SER A 133 5.63 6.85 -17.20
C SER A 133 4.33 7.27 -17.89
N SER A 134 4.26 8.53 -18.29
CA SER A 134 3.15 9.14 -19.04
C SER A 134 2.78 8.40 -20.32
#